data_AF-A0A2G6NUR3-F1
#
_entry.id   AF-A0A2G6NUR3-F1
#
_cell.length_a   1.000
_cell.length_b   1.000
_cell.length_c   1.000
_cell.angle_alpha   90.00
_cell.angle_beta   90.00
_cell.angle_gamma   90.00
#
_symmetry.space_group_name_H-M   'P 1'
#
loop_
_entity.id
_entity.type
_entity.pdbx_description
1 polymer ?
#
loop_
_entity_poly.entity_id
_entity_poly.type
_entity_poly.pdbx_seq_one_letter_code
_entity_poly.pdbx_strand_id
1 'polypeptide(L)'
;MQVGEGRYMVFLLLMAGFWTSFNQIFLTLPEYIRDYGDTSDLIRSLSPVASGITGLFQNLGVDTSNWSLAVLEHGQVKPEHLINLNAFGIILGQVGISYLIRNVKPLNTIINGVVVTVISFLVFMLGGEGWIIVAAILVFSVGEMMASPKSKEYAGRIAPPGKVGMYMGYFYWCTALGNLFGGLLSGVMYGHFGPTERGGTDNPDAMWIIFALLAASTALSLVLYDRWVQKNPVQAES
;
A
#
# COMPACT_ATOMS: atom_id res chain seq x y z
N MET A 1 26.56 12.66 -18.15
CA MET A 1 25.44 11.81 -17.73
C MET A 1 25.12 10.91 -18.91
N GLN A 2 25.31 9.60 -18.77
CA GLN A 2 24.97 8.65 -19.84
C GLN A 2 23.45 8.73 -20.08
N VAL A 3 23.00 8.64 -21.34
CA VAL A 3 21.59 8.84 -21.74
C VAL A 3 20.60 7.91 -21.00
N GLY A 4 21.08 6.82 -20.39
CA GLY A 4 20.30 5.95 -19.48
C GLY A 4 20.04 6.52 -18.08
N GLU A 5 20.91 7.37 -17.54
CA GLU A 5 20.80 7.94 -16.18
C GLU A 5 19.61 8.89 -16.05
N GLY A 6 19.36 9.71 -17.07
CA GLY A 6 18.22 10.64 -17.08
C GLY A 6 16.88 9.93 -17.09
N ARG A 7 16.76 8.80 -17.81
CA ARG A 7 15.53 7.99 -17.83
C ARG A 7 15.26 7.34 -16.49
N TYR A 8 16.31 6.90 -15.82
CA TYR A 8 16.20 6.33 -14.49
C TYR A 8 15.79 7.39 -13.46
N MET A 9 16.33 8.60 -13.52
CA MET A 9 15.88 9.72 -12.66
C MET A 9 14.40 10.05 -12.85
N VAL A 10 13.91 10.08 -14.09
CA VAL A 10 12.47 10.28 -14.35
C VAL A 10 11.66 9.14 -13.74
N PHE A 11 12.09 7.88 -13.92
CA PHE A 11 11.44 6.73 -13.28
C PHE A 11 11.40 6.87 -11.76
N LEU A 12 12.50 7.27 -11.12
CA LEU A 12 12.56 7.50 -9.68
C LEU A 12 11.60 8.60 -9.21
N LEU A 13 11.49 9.69 -9.97
CA LEU A 13 10.55 10.76 -9.64
C LEU A 13 9.09 10.30 -9.75
N LEU A 14 8.76 9.50 -10.77
CA LEU A 14 7.43 8.89 -10.89
C LEU A 14 7.16 7.90 -9.75
N MET A 15 8.15 7.10 -9.39
CA MET A 15 8.06 6.17 -8.27
C MET A 15 7.90 6.89 -6.93
N ALA A 16 8.43 8.11 -6.78
CA ALA A 16 8.21 8.89 -5.56
C ALA A 16 6.72 9.21 -5.38
N GLY A 17 6.01 9.57 -6.47
CA GLY A 17 4.55 9.74 -6.46
C GLY A 17 3.80 8.46 -6.09
N PHE A 18 4.26 7.31 -6.59
CA PHE A 18 3.72 6.02 -6.18
C PHE A 18 3.88 5.84 -4.67
N TRP A 19 5.10 6.00 -4.13
CA TRP A 19 5.35 5.84 -2.70
C TRP A 19 4.57 6.84 -1.84
N THR A 20 4.36 8.08 -2.31
CA THR A 20 3.52 9.07 -1.63
C THR A 20 2.09 8.58 -1.47
N SER A 21 1.49 8.08 -2.54
CA SER A 21 0.13 7.52 -2.50
C SER A 21 0.07 6.22 -1.69
N PHE A 22 1.05 5.35 -1.88
CA PHE A 22 1.17 4.06 -1.21
C PHE A 22 1.26 4.21 0.32
N ASN A 23 2.06 5.16 0.81
CA ASN A 23 2.26 5.38 2.24
C ASN A 23 0.98 5.83 2.98
N GLN A 24 -0.06 6.27 2.27
CA GLN A 24 -1.33 6.64 2.90
C GLN A 24 -1.98 5.47 3.63
N ILE A 25 -1.75 4.23 3.20
CA ILE A 25 -2.24 3.02 3.89
C ILE A 25 -1.61 2.85 5.28
N PHE A 26 -0.40 3.35 5.51
CA PHE A 26 0.32 3.18 6.78
C PHE A 26 0.19 4.41 7.69
N LEU A 27 0.00 5.58 7.09
CA LEU A 27 -0.03 6.85 7.79
C LEU A 27 -1.47 7.29 8.09
N THR A 28 -2.36 7.17 7.11
CA THR A 28 -3.72 7.73 7.18
C THR A 28 -4.78 6.69 7.55
N LEU A 29 -4.62 5.46 7.05
CA LEU A 29 -5.57 4.39 7.36
C LEU A 29 -5.72 4.05 8.86
N PRO A 30 -4.66 4.01 9.70
CA PRO A 30 -4.84 3.70 11.12
C PRO A 30 -5.74 4.72 11.80
N GLU A 31 -5.54 6.00 11.46
CA GLU A 31 -6.37 7.11 11.93
C GLU A 31 -7.81 6.99 11.42
N TYR A 32 -7.99 6.69 10.13
CA TYR A 32 -9.32 6.47 9.55
C TYR A 32 -10.06 5.32 10.23
N ILE A 33 -9.41 4.17 10.46
CA ILE A 33 -10.02 3.03 11.16
C ILE A 33 -10.38 3.41 12.60
N ARG A 34 -9.50 4.17 13.28
CA ARG A 34 -9.75 4.62 14.65
C ARG A 34 -11.00 5.48 14.77
N ASP A 35 -11.23 6.36 13.81
CA ASP A 35 -12.29 7.36 13.89
C ASP A 35 -13.59 6.93 13.20
N TYR A 36 -13.51 6.16 12.13
CA TYR A 36 -14.64 5.78 11.28
C TYR A 36 -14.89 4.27 11.19
N GLY A 37 -13.97 3.44 11.71
CA GLY A 37 -14.06 1.99 11.61
C GLY A 37 -15.06 1.38 12.59
N ASP A 38 -16.03 0.63 12.06
CA ASP A 38 -16.88 -0.28 12.84
C ASP A 38 -16.61 -1.73 12.45
N THR A 39 -15.87 -2.42 13.30
CA THR A 39 -15.45 -3.81 13.18
C THR A 39 -16.38 -4.79 13.89
N SER A 40 -17.57 -4.35 14.30
CA SER A 40 -18.58 -5.20 14.96
C SER A 40 -18.95 -6.42 14.10
N ASP A 41 -18.96 -6.26 12.78
CA ASP A 41 -19.20 -7.31 11.78
C ASP A 41 -18.07 -8.38 11.79
N LEU A 42 -16.81 -7.95 11.85
CA LEU A 42 -15.65 -8.82 11.99
C LEU A 42 -15.72 -9.60 13.31
N ILE A 43 -15.99 -8.90 14.41
CA ILE A 43 -16.08 -9.54 15.73
C ILE A 43 -17.21 -10.57 15.74
N ARG A 44 -18.39 -10.24 15.21
CA ARG A 44 -19.53 -11.15 15.13
C ARG A 44 -19.23 -12.40 14.31
N SER A 45 -18.56 -12.23 13.17
CA SER A 45 -18.22 -13.34 12.27
C SER A 45 -17.07 -14.21 12.78
N LEU A 46 -16.08 -13.61 13.46
CA LEU A 46 -14.91 -14.31 13.99
C LEU A 46 -15.09 -14.82 15.42
N SER A 47 -16.07 -14.33 16.18
CA SER A 47 -16.33 -14.73 17.57
C SER A 47 -16.48 -16.24 17.77
N PRO A 48 -17.20 -17.01 16.91
CA PRO A 48 -17.29 -18.46 17.05
C PRO A 48 -15.91 -19.13 16.92
N VAL A 49 -15.11 -18.70 15.95
CA VAL A 49 -13.75 -19.23 15.74
C VAL A 49 -12.84 -18.86 16.90
N ALA A 50 -12.88 -17.60 17.33
CA ALA A 50 -12.10 -17.09 18.46
C ALA A 50 -12.43 -17.86 19.74
N SER A 51 -13.72 -18.10 20.03
CA SER A 51 -14.15 -18.86 21.21
C SER A 51 -13.66 -20.32 21.19
N GLY A 52 -13.66 -20.95 20.01
CA GLY A 52 -13.12 -22.30 19.83
C GLY A 52 -11.61 -22.35 20.09
N ILE A 53 -10.87 -21.38 19.56
CA ILE A 53 -9.42 -21.25 19.77
C ILE A 53 -9.12 -20.98 21.24
N THR A 54 -9.79 -20.02 21.88
CA THR A 54 -9.59 -19.72 23.31
C THR A 54 -9.95 -20.91 24.19
N GLY A 55 -10.99 -21.66 23.85
CA GLY A 55 -11.35 -22.89 24.57
C GLY A 55 -10.26 -23.96 24.50
N LEU A 56 -9.62 -24.14 23.33
CA LEU A 56 -8.47 -25.03 23.18
C LEU A 56 -7.28 -24.57 24.03
N PHE A 57 -6.97 -23.27 24.03
CA PHE A 57 -5.87 -22.72 24.82
C PHE A 57 -6.12 -22.82 26.33
N GLN A 58 -7.35 -22.59 26.79
CA GLN A 58 -7.74 -22.80 28.19
C GLN A 58 -7.58 -24.27 28.59
N ASN A 59 -7.95 -25.20 27.72
CA ASN A 59 -7.75 -26.64 27.96
C ASN A 59 -6.26 -27.03 28.03
N LEU A 60 -5.37 -26.24 27.41
CA LEU A 60 -3.92 -26.39 27.51
C LEU A 60 -3.30 -25.63 28.69
N GLY A 61 -4.11 -25.02 29.55
CA GLY A 61 -3.66 -24.28 30.73
C GLY A 61 -3.16 -22.87 30.46
N VAL A 62 -3.46 -22.30 29.28
CA VAL A 62 -3.09 -20.92 28.92
C VAL A 62 -4.18 -19.95 29.39
N ASP A 63 -3.80 -18.94 30.18
CA ASP A 63 -4.71 -17.89 30.61
C ASP A 63 -5.06 -16.96 29.44
N THR A 64 -6.35 -16.94 29.09
CA THR A 64 -6.91 -16.18 27.96
C THR A 64 -7.75 -14.99 28.42
N SER A 65 -7.81 -14.71 29.72
CA SER A 65 -8.60 -13.63 30.32
C SER A 65 -8.28 -12.24 29.73
N ASN A 66 -7.02 -12.01 29.37
CA ASN A 66 -6.53 -10.75 28.79
C ASN A 66 -6.53 -10.71 27.25
N TRP A 67 -6.96 -11.79 26.58
CA TRP A 67 -6.91 -11.88 25.12
C TRP A 67 -7.79 -10.82 24.44
N SER A 68 -8.95 -10.53 25.03
CA SER A 68 -9.85 -9.48 24.54
C SER A 68 -9.20 -8.10 24.58
N LEU A 69 -8.44 -7.78 25.63
CA LEU A 69 -7.70 -6.51 25.77
C LEU A 69 -6.51 -6.40 24.80
N ALA A 70 -5.94 -7.55 24.39
CA ALA A 70 -4.84 -7.59 23.43
C ALA A 70 -5.32 -7.28 22.00
N VAL A 71 -6.50 -7.80 21.62
CA VAL A 71 -7.03 -7.72 20.26
C VAL A 71 -7.99 -6.55 20.06
N LEU A 72 -8.76 -6.20 21.11
CA LEU A 72 -9.79 -5.18 21.04
C LEU A 72 -9.39 -3.93 21.83
N GLU A 73 -9.85 -2.78 21.35
CA GLU A 73 -9.82 -1.48 22.00
C GLU A 73 -11.20 -0.85 21.86
N HIS A 74 -11.81 -0.44 22.98
CA HIS A 74 -13.20 0.05 23.00
C HIS A 74 -14.25 -0.87 22.33
N GLY A 75 -14.01 -2.18 22.31
CA GLY A 75 -14.89 -3.15 21.68
C GLY A 75 -14.73 -3.26 20.16
N GLN A 76 -13.73 -2.59 19.58
CA GLN A 76 -13.36 -2.63 18.17
C GLN A 76 -12.00 -3.31 18.00
N VAL A 77 -11.73 -3.95 16.86
CA VAL A 77 -10.42 -4.50 16.53
C VAL A 77 -9.43 -3.35 16.38
N LYS A 78 -8.29 -3.45 17.06
CA LYS A 78 -7.25 -2.41 17.01
C LYS A 78 -6.81 -2.13 15.57
N PRO A 79 -6.64 -0.85 15.16
CA PRO A 79 -6.23 -0.50 13.81
C PRO A 79 -4.92 -1.18 13.36
N GLU A 80 -3.97 -1.37 14.29
CA GLU A 80 -2.68 -2.00 13.98
C GLU A 80 -2.86 -3.45 13.52
N HIS A 81 -3.82 -4.18 14.10
CA HIS A 81 -4.10 -5.57 13.70
C HIS A 81 -4.73 -5.64 12.31
N LEU A 82 -5.61 -4.70 11.97
CA LEU A 82 -6.20 -4.62 10.63
C LEU A 82 -5.15 -4.26 9.59
N ILE A 83 -4.27 -3.30 9.86
CA ILE A 83 -3.20 -2.92 8.93
C ILE A 83 -2.18 -4.05 8.77
N ASN A 84 -1.88 -4.80 9.83
CA ASN A 84 -1.01 -5.97 9.73
C ASN A 84 -1.56 -7.08 8.82
N LEU A 85 -2.86 -7.06 8.47
CA LEU A 85 -3.40 -7.93 7.44
C LEU A 85 -2.78 -7.67 6.07
N ASN A 86 -2.25 -6.46 5.82
CA ASN A 86 -1.51 -6.19 4.60
C ASN A 86 -0.27 -7.10 4.51
N ALA A 87 0.56 -7.09 5.56
CA ALA A 87 1.77 -7.91 5.64
C ALA A 87 1.44 -9.41 5.62
N PHE A 88 0.39 -9.82 6.33
CA PHE A 88 -0.10 -11.19 6.30
C PHE A 88 -0.53 -11.63 4.89
N GLY A 89 -1.29 -10.79 4.19
CA GLY A 89 -1.70 -11.02 2.80
C GLY A 89 -0.52 -11.15 1.85
N ILE A 90 0.55 -10.37 2.07
CA ILE A 90 1.80 -10.50 1.31
C ILE A 90 2.48 -11.83 1.61
N ILE A 91 2.66 -12.21 2.88
CA ILE A 91 3.32 -13.47 3.24
C ILE A 91 2.64 -14.67 2.58
N LEU A 92 1.30 -14.70 2.58
CA LEU A 92 0.53 -15.78 1.94
C LEU A 92 0.51 -15.68 0.41
N GLY A 93 0.37 -14.47 -0.13
CA GLY A 93 0.09 -14.24 -1.55
C GLY A 93 1.33 -14.05 -2.43
N GLN A 94 2.48 -13.65 -1.86
CA GLN A 94 3.62 -13.15 -2.63
C GLN A 94 4.12 -14.18 -3.66
N VAL A 95 4.22 -15.45 -3.28
CA VAL A 95 4.66 -16.53 -4.19
C VAL A 95 3.68 -16.71 -5.34
N GLY A 96 2.38 -16.71 -5.04
CA GLY A 96 1.32 -16.85 -6.04
C GLY A 96 1.29 -15.68 -7.01
N ILE A 97 1.26 -14.45 -6.50
CA ILE A 97 1.27 -13.25 -7.34
C ILE A 97 2.55 -13.20 -8.19
N SER A 98 3.72 -13.47 -7.61
CA SER A 98 5.00 -13.51 -8.33
C SER A 98 4.98 -14.53 -9.47
N TYR A 99 4.38 -15.70 -9.25
CA TYR A 99 4.22 -16.73 -10.27
C TYR A 99 3.31 -16.25 -11.41
N LEU A 100 2.17 -15.62 -11.11
CA LEU A 100 1.22 -15.11 -12.11
C LEU A 100 1.83 -14.01 -12.99
N ILE A 101 2.62 -13.11 -12.40
CA ILE A 101 3.22 -11.97 -13.11
C ILE A 101 4.61 -12.25 -13.69
N ARG A 102 5.13 -13.48 -13.60
CA ARG A 102 6.52 -13.81 -13.96
C ARG A 102 6.88 -13.50 -15.42
N ASN A 103 5.91 -13.64 -16.32
CA ASN A 103 6.08 -13.43 -17.76
C ASN A 103 5.68 -12.01 -18.21
N VAL A 104 5.29 -11.14 -17.29
CA VAL A 104 4.86 -9.77 -17.58
C VAL A 104 6.05 -8.82 -17.45
N LYS A 105 6.17 -7.85 -18.36
CA LYS A 105 7.23 -6.84 -18.34
C LYS A 105 7.20 -6.05 -17.01
N PRO A 106 8.35 -5.75 -16.38
CA PRO A 106 8.38 -5.08 -15.07
C PRO A 106 7.56 -3.78 -15.01
N LEU A 107 7.66 -2.90 -16.00
CA LEU A 107 6.90 -1.64 -16.02
C LEU A 107 5.38 -1.88 -16.07
N ASN A 108 4.91 -2.81 -16.90
CA ASN A 108 3.48 -3.14 -16.99
C ASN A 108 2.96 -3.70 -15.65
N THR A 109 3.77 -4.52 -14.98
CA THR A 109 3.41 -5.06 -13.67
C THR A 109 3.32 -3.96 -12.61
N ILE A 110 4.24 -2.99 -12.62
CA ILE A 110 4.19 -1.83 -11.73
C ILE A 110 2.92 -1.02 -11.98
N ILE A 111 2.64 -0.66 -13.24
CA ILE A 111 1.45 0.10 -13.62
C ILE A 111 0.16 -0.61 -13.16
N ASN A 112 0.04 -1.91 -13.42
CA ASN A 112 -1.11 -2.70 -12.98
C ASN A 112 -1.21 -2.74 -11.45
N GLY A 113 -0.08 -2.84 -10.74
CA GLY A 113 -0.05 -2.74 -9.28
C GLY A 113 -0.60 -1.40 -8.77
N VAL A 114 -0.18 -0.28 -9.38
CA VAL A 114 -0.71 1.06 -9.04
C VAL A 114 -2.22 1.14 -9.33
N VAL A 115 -2.70 0.58 -10.43
CA VAL A 115 -4.14 0.54 -10.74
C VAL A 115 -4.91 -0.24 -9.68
N VAL A 116 -4.39 -1.38 -9.21
CA VAL A 116 -4.99 -2.13 -8.10
C VAL A 116 -5.00 -1.32 -6.80
N THR A 117 -3.95 -0.52 -6.54
CA THR A 117 -3.94 0.43 -5.42
C THR A 117 -5.02 1.51 -5.55
N VAL A 118 -5.27 2.05 -6.75
CA VAL A 118 -6.41 2.97 -6.98
C VAL A 118 -7.72 2.31 -6.62
N ILE A 119 -7.94 1.06 -7.07
CA ILE A 119 -9.17 0.31 -6.75
C ILE A 119 -9.32 0.14 -5.25
N SER A 120 -8.25 -0.22 -4.53
CA SER A 120 -8.27 -0.31 -3.06
C SER A 120 -8.73 1.00 -2.40
N PHE A 121 -8.20 2.15 -2.83
CA PHE A 121 -8.63 3.44 -2.28
C PHE A 121 -10.11 3.75 -2.55
N LEU A 122 -10.63 3.34 -3.71
CA LEU A 122 -12.05 3.48 -4.01
C LEU A 122 -12.93 2.52 -3.19
N VAL A 123 -12.43 1.35 -2.81
CA VAL A 123 -13.18 0.40 -1.94
C VAL A 123 -13.39 0.98 -0.54
N PHE A 124 -12.46 1.79 -0.01
CA PHE A 124 -12.66 2.45 1.28
C PHE A 124 -13.86 3.41 1.31
N MET A 125 -14.31 3.91 0.15
CA MET A 125 -15.51 4.75 0.05
C MET A 125 -16.82 3.96 0.18
N LEU A 126 -16.78 2.63 0.16
CA LEU A 126 -17.98 1.81 0.30
C LEU A 126 -18.49 1.78 1.75
N GLY A 127 -17.63 2.12 2.72
CA GLY A 127 -18.00 2.23 4.13
C GLY A 127 -16.85 1.91 5.09
N GLY A 128 -17.06 2.26 6.37
CA GLY A 128 -16.17 1.97 7.49
C GLY A 128 -16.37 0.59 8.13
N GLU A 129 -17.13 -0.31 7.49
CA GLU A 129 -17.36 -1.66 8.03
C GLU A 129 -16.07 -2.49 8.02
N GLY A 130 -15.88 -3.33 9.04
CA GLY A 130 -14.68 -4.11 9.24
C GLY A 130 -14.31 -4.97 8.02
N TRP A 131 -15.26 -5.71 7.44
CA TRP A 131 -14.98 -6.53 6.24
C TRP A 131 -14.64 -5.70 5.00
N ILE A 132 -15.22 -4.50 4.85
CA ILE A 132 -14.88 -3.58 3.75
C ILE A 132 -13.45 -3.11 3.91
N ILE A 133 -13.06 -2.70 5.12
CA ILE A 133 -11.69 -2.29 5.45
C ILE A 133 -10.71 -3.45 5.17
N VAL A 134 -11.02 -4.66 5.63
CA VAL A 134 -10.19 -5.86 5.37
C VAL A 134 -10.06 -6.12 3.87
N ALA A 135 -11.16 -6.07 3.11
CA ALA A 135 -11.14 -6.28 1.67
C ALA A 135 -10.28 -5.21 0.97
N ALA A 136 -10.44 -3.94 1.32
CA ALA A 136 -9.65 -2.84 0.77
C ALA A 136 -8.14 -3.02 1.05
N ILE A 137 -7.77 -3.43 2.26
CA ILE A 137 -6.38 -3.73 2.66
C ILE A 137 -5.82 -4.92 1.86
N LEU A 138 -6.59 -5.99 1.68
CA LEU A 138 -6.14 -7.16 0.92
C LEU A 138 -6.01 -6.86 -0.57
N VAL A 139 -6.91 -6.05 -1.14
CA VAL A 139 -6.76 -5.54 -2.52
C VAL A 139 -5.50 -4.69 -2.63
N PHE A 140 -5.23 -3.81 -1.66
CA PHE A 140 -3.99 -3.04 -1.61
C PHE A 140 -2.75 -3.93 -1.61
N SER A 141 -2.74 -5.00 -0.80
CA SER A 141 -1.64 -5.97 -0.76
C SER A 141 -1.34 -6.57 -2.12
N VAL A 142 -2.36 -6.86 -2.93
CA VAL A 142 -2.15 -7.35 -4.31
C VAL A 142 -1.43 -6.31 -5.15
N GLY A 143 -1.84 -5.04 -5.08
CA GLY A 143 -1.16 -3.94 -5.76
C GLY A 143 0.31 -3.80 -5.33
N GLU A 144 0.57 -3.92 -4.03
CA GLU A 144 1.91 -3.88 -3.46
C GLU A 144 2.81 -5.01 -3.95
N MET A 145 2.32 -6.26 -3.91
CA MET A 145 3.04 -7.45 -4.35
C MET A 145 3.44 -7.36 -5.83
N MET A 146 2.68 -6.63 -6.63
CA MET A 146 2.99 -6.38 -8.04
C MET A 146 4.01 -5.24 -8.21
N ALA A 147 3.78 -4.10 -7.55
CA ALA A 147 4.57 -2.89 -7.79
C ALA A 147 5.93 -2.90 -7.05
N SER A 148 5.96 -3.24 -5.77
CA SER A 148 7.15 -3.06 -4.91
C SER A 148 8.34 -3.96 -5.28
N PRO A 149 8.18 -5.28 -5.50
CA PRO A 149 9.28 -6.16 -5.92
C PRO A 149 9.76 -5.85 -7.34
N LYS A 150 8.83 -5.61 -8.28
CA LYS A 150 9.19 -5.32 -9.68
C LYS A 150 9.85 -3.96 -9.86
N SER A 151 9.54 -2.97 -9.03
CA SER A 151 10.24 -1.69 -9.03
C SER A 151 11.71 -1.84 -8.64
N LYS A 152 12.01 -2.69 -7.65
CA LYS A 152 13.39 -3.02 -7.27
C LYS A 152 14.10 -3.82 -8.36
N GLU A 153 13.43 -4.81 -8.95
CA GLU A 153 13.96 -5.57 -10.09
C GLU A 153 14.29 -4.65 -11.28
N TYR A 154 13.42 -3.69 -11.58
CA TYR A 154 13.61 -2.72 -12.66
C TYR A 154 14.82 -1.81 -12.38
N ALA A 155 14.92 -1.26 -11.17
CA ALA A 155 16.08 -0.47 -10.73
C ALA A 155 17.40 -1.25 -10.82
N GLY A 156 17.40 -2.52 -10.39
CA GLY A 156 18.57 -3.39 -10.47
C GLY A 156 19.00 -3.75 -11.89
N ARG A 157 18.04 -3.89 -12.82
CA ARG A 157 18.33 -4.20 -14.23
C ARG A 157 18.87 -3.02 -15.02
N ILE A 158 18.48 -1.79 -14.67
CA ILE A 158 19.00 -0.58 -15.32
C ILE A 158 20.43 -0.27 -14.87
N ALA A 159 20.79 -0.68 -13.65
CA ALA A 159 22.08 -0.38 -13.08
C ALA A 159 23.25 -0.97 -13.91
N PRO A 160 24.28 -0.17 -14.26
CA PRO A 160 25.48 -0.67 -14.90
C PRO A 160 26.20 -1.71 -14.03
N PRO A 161 26.93 -2.67 -14.62
CA PRO A 161 27.77 -3.61 -13.88
C PRO A 161 28.70 -2.87 -12.90
N GLY A 162 28.73 -3.30 -11.64
CA GLY A 162 29.53 -2.68 -10.58
C GLY A 162 28.92 -1.41 -9.95
N LYS A 163 27.77 -0.91 -10.43
CA LYS A 163 27.08 0.28 -9.90
C LYS A 163 25.70 0.00 -9.30
N VAL A 164 25.33 -1.27 -9.14
CA VAL A 164 24.02 -1.70 -8.59
C VAL A 164 23.74 -1.07 -7.23
N GLY A 165 24.71 -1.04 -6.32
CA GLY A 165 24.55 -0.43 -4.99
C GLY A 165 24.19 1.06 -5.05
N MET A 166 24.82 1.81 -5.95
CA MET A 166 24.52 3.23 -6.14
C MET A 166 23.12 3.46 -6.71
N TYR A 167 22.70 2.65 -7.68
CA TYR A 167 21.36 2.73 -8.27
C TYR A 167 20.26 2.36 -7.26
N MET A 168 20.52 1.36 -6.41
CA MET A 168 19.64 1.04 -5.27
C MET A 168 19.62 2.18 -4.24
N GLY A 169 20.76 2.85 -4.01
CA GLY A 169 20.81 4.07 -3.19
C GLY A 169 19.89 5.18 -3.73
N TYR A 170 19.91 5.42 -5.04
CA TYR A 170 18.97 6.37 -5.68
C TYR A 170 17.51 5.90 -5.59
N PHE A 171 17.25 4.60 -5.61
CA PHE A 171 15.91 4.07 -5.38
C PHE A 171 15.38 4.41 -3.98
N TYR A 172 16.21 4.24 -2.94
CA TYR A 172 15.83 4.60 -1.58
C TYR A 172 15.58 6.10 -1.39
N TRP A 173 16.25 6.96 -2.15
CA TRP A 173 15.94 8.39 -2.18
C TRP A 173 14.49 8.66 -2.62
N CYS A 174 14.03 7.97 -3.65
CA CYS A 174 12.64 8.04 -4.10
C CYS A 174 11.67 7.56 -3.00
N THR A 175 11.98 6.45 -2.32
CA THR A 175 11.17 5.97 -1.18
C THR A 175 11.14 6.98 -0.03
N ALA A 176 12.26 7.64 0.27
CA ALA A 176 12.34 8.66 1.31
C ALA A 176 11.47 9.89 0.97
N LEU A 177 11.51 10.35 -0.28
CA LEU A 177 10.61 11.41 -0.77
C LEU A 177 9.14 10.98 -0.66
N GLY A 178 8.85 9.73 -1.01
CA GLY A 178 7.51 9.16 -0.84
C GLY A 178 7.03 9.19 0.61
N ASN A 179 7.91 8.92 1.58
CA ASN A 179 7.58 9.00 3.01
C ASN A 179 7.38 10.44 3.47
N LEU A 180 8.26 11.35 3.07
CA LEU A 180 8.16 12.77 3.40
C LEU A 180 6.85 13.37 2.90
N PHE A 181 6.59 13.27 1.59
CA PHE A 181 5.36 13.80 1.00
C PHE A 181 4.14 12.99 1.44
N GLY A 182 4.30 11.70 1.71
CA GLY A 182 3.23 10.85 2.24
C GLY A 182 2.75 11.34 3.61
N GLY A 183 3.68 11.62 4.53
CA GLY A 183 3.37 12.15 5.86
C GLY A 183 2.78 13.55 5.83
N LEU A 184 3.33 14.45 5.01
CA LEU A 184 2.77 15.79 4.84
C LEU A 184 1.35 15.74 4.26
N LEU A 185 1.15 14.95 3.20
CA LEU A 185 -0.15 14.79 2.57
C LEU A 185 -1.16 14.16 3.53
N SER A 186 -0.76 13.11 4.25
CA SER A 186 -1.57 12.46 5.28
C SER A 186 -2.03 13.46 6.34
N GLY A 187 -1.10 14.21 6.94
CA GLY A 187 -1.43 15.18 7.99
C GLY A 187 -2.35 16.30 7.52
N VAL A 188 -2.12 16.86 6.33
CA VAL A 188 -2.97 17.94 5.78
C VAL A 188 -4.34 17.41 5.38
N MET A 189 -4.40 16.28 4.67
CA MET A 189 -5.69 15.73 4.22
C MET A 189 -6.51 15.23 5.40
N TYR A 190 -5.91 14.48 6.33
CA TYR A 190 -6.63 13.99 7.51
C TYR A 190 -7.02 15.11 8.47
N GLY A 191 -6.18 16.14 8.62
CA GLY A 191 -6.54 17.33 9.39
C GLY A 191 -7.74 18.09 8.80
N HIS A 192 -7.87 18.14 7.47
CA HIS A 192 -8.95 18.87 6.81
C HIS A 192 -10.22 18.03 6.58
N PHE A 193 -10.09 16.77 6.18
CA PHE A 193 -11.19 15.87 5.82
C PHE A 193 -11.55 14.87 6.91
N GLY A 194 -10.75 14.78 7.96
CA GLY A 194 -11.04 13.97 9.14
C GLY A 194 -12.22 14.50 9.97
N PRO A 195 -12.45 13.90 11.14
CA PRO A 195 -13.65 14.17 11.93
C PRO A 195 -13.74 15.63 12.37
N THR A 196 -14.96 16.16 12.46
CA THR A 196 -15.23 17.50 12.99
C THR A 196 -14.68 17.70 14.41
N GLU A 197 -14.63 16.64 15.21
CA GLU A 197 -14.03 16.64 16.55
C GLU A 197 -12.55 17.04 16.56
N ARG A 198 -11.85 16.86 15.44
CA ARG A 198 -10.45 17.28 15.25
C ARG A 198 -10.31 18.58 14.46
N GLY A 199 -11.42 19.27 14.19
CA GLY A 199 -11.46 20.49 13.39
C GLY A 199 -11.53 20.24 11.88
N GLY A 200 -11.83 19.01 11.44
CA GLY A 200 -12.01 18.65 10.04
C GLY A 200 -13.44 18.85 9.52
N THR A 201 -13.65 18.47 8.26
CA THR A 201 -14.92 18.61 7.52
C THR A 201 -15.79 17.35 7.53
N ASP A 202 -15.34 16.28 8.20
CA ASP A 202 -16.03 14.98 8.29
C ASP A 202 -16.41 14.41 6.92
N ASN A 203 -15.44 14.42 6.01
CA ASN A 203 -15.60 13.94 4.64
C ASN A 203 -14.42 13.05 4.23
N PRO A 204 -14.29 11.86 4.84
CA PRO A 204 -13.18 10.96 4.56
C PRO A 204 -13.20 10.44 3.11
N ASP A 205 -14.36 10.39 2.46
CA ASP A 205 -14.49 9.96 1.06
C ASP A 205 -13.72 10.88 0.11
N ALA A 206 -13.81 12.20 0.31
CA ALA A 206 -13.05 13.17 -0.47
C ALA A 206 -11.54 12.95 -0.36
N MET A 207 -11.05 12.60 0.83
CA MET A 207 -9.65 12.25 1.06
C MET A 207 -9.24 11.00 0.28
N TRP A 208 -10.02 9.92 0.36
CA TRP A 208 -9.74 8.68 -0.38
C TRP A 208 -9.77 8.89 -1.90
N ILE A 209 -10.69 9.72 -2.41
CA ILE A 209 -10.72 10.14 -3.82
C ILE A 209 -9.42 10.86 -4.20
N ILE A 210 -8.93 11.80 -3.37
CA ILE A 210 -7.69 12.53 -3.66
C ILE A 210 -6.50 11.56 -3.72
N PHE A 211 -6.42 10.58 -2.82
CA PHE A 211 -5.38 9.55 -2.85
C PHE A 211 -5.50 8.65 -4.08
N ALA A 212 -6.72 8.26 -4.46
CA ALA A 212 -6.99 7.51 -5.67
C ALA A 212 -6.58 8.30 -6.93
N LEU A 213 -6.87 9.59 -6.99
CA LEU A 213 -6.46 10.48 -8.09
C LEU A 213 -4.95 10.64 -8.16
N LEU A 214 -4.26 10.76 -7.02
CA LEU A 214 -2.80 10.79 -6.96
C LEU A 214 -2.19 9.50 -7.51
N ALA A 215 -2.69 8.34 -7.06
CA ALA A 215 -2.25 7.05 -7.56
C ALA A 215 -2.57 6.87 -9.06
N ALA A 216 -3.76 7.29 -9.52
CA ALA A 216 -4.15 7.23 -10.91
C ALA A 216 -3.29 8.13 -11.80
N SER A 217 -2.97 9.35 -11.34
CA SER A 217 -2.05 10.26 -12.03
C SER A 217 -0.64 9.67 -12.17
N THR A 218 -0.20 8.93 -11.14
CA THR A 218 1.08 8.20 -11.17
C THR A 218 1.04 7.06 -12.18
N ALA A 219 -0.03 6.25 -12.20
CA ALA A 219 -0.21 5.19 -13.18
C ALA A 219 -0.22 5.73 -14.62
N LEU A 220 -0.94 6.82 -14.87
CA LEU A 220 -0.96 7.50 -16.17
C LEU A 220 0.44 8.00 -16.56
N SER A 221 1.16 8.61 -15.63
CA SER A 221 2.52 9.10 -15.88
C SER A 221 3.50 7.96 -16.20
N LEU A 222 3.36 6.81 -15.52
CA LEU A 222 4.15 5.61 -15.82
C LEU A 222 3.79 5.00 -17.19
N VAL A 223 2.53 5.04 -17.60
CA VAL A 223 2.11 4.61 -18.96
C VAL A 223 2.72 5.52 -20.02
N LEU A 224 2.72 6.84 -19.81
CA LEU A 224 3.34 7.80 -20.72
C LEU A 224 4.86 7.57 -20.79
N TYR A 225 5.49 7.32 -19.64
CA TYR A 225 6.91 6.98 -19.56
C TYR A 225 7.24 5.69 -20.32
N ASP A 226 6.47 4.61 -20.13
CA ASP A 226 6.68 3.34 -20.84
C ASP A 226 6.59 3.55 -22.36
N ARG A 227 5.57 4.28 -22.83
CA ARG A 227 5.42 4.62 -24.26
C ARG A 227 6.61 5.45 -24.78
N TRP A 228 7.12 6.38 -23.99
CA TRP A 228 8.26 7.22 -24.38
C TRP A 228 9.57 6.41 -24.45
N VAL A 229 9.81 5.53 -23.48
CA VAL A 229 10.99 4.66 -23.44
C VAL A 229 10.97 3.66 -24.60
N GLN A 230 9.81 3.06 -24.92
CA GLN A 230 9.66 2.13 -26.03
C GLN A 230 9.88 2.79 -27.40
N LYS A 231 9.43 4.05 -27.58
CA LYS A 231 9.63 4.80 -28.83
C LYS A 231 11.07 5.24 -29.06
N ASN A 232 11.87 5.38 -28.01
CA ASN A 232 13.26 5.81 -28.09
C ASN A 232 14.16 4.75 -27.43
N PRO A 233 14.36 3.55 -27.97
CA PRO A 233 15.26 2.58 -27.35
C PRO A 233 16.68 3.15 -27.24
N VAL A 234 17.34 2.99 -26.08
CA VAL A 234 18.76 3.37 -25.94
C VAL A 234 19.54 2.44 -26.87
N GLN A 235 20.16 2.97 -27.91
CA GLN A 235 21.11 2.22 -28.72
C GLN A 235 22.23 1.77 -27.79
N ALA A 236 22.43 0.47 -27.65
CA ALA A 236 23.59 -0.06 -26.95
C ALA A 236 24.82 0.40 -27.76
N GLU A 237 25.62 1.31 -27.20
CA GLU A 237 26.95 1.57 -27.73
C GLU A 237 27.72 0.25 -27.61
N SER A 238 28.00 -0.35 -28.78
CA SER A 238 28.83 -1.55 -28.96
C SER A 238 30.28 -1.26 -28.65
#